data_AF-A0A0M2F5I7-F1
#
_entry.id   AF-A0A0M2F5I7-F1
#
_cell.length_a   1.000
_cell.length_b   1.000
_cell.length_c   1.000
_cell.angle_alpha   90.00
_cell.angle_beta   90.00
_cell.angle_gamma   90.00
#
_symmetry.space_group_name_H-M   'P 1'
#
loop_
_entity.id
_entity.type
_entity.pdbx_description
1 polymer ?
#
loop_
_entity_poly.entity_id
_entity_poly.type
_entity_poly.pdbx_seq_one_letter_code
_entity_poly.pdbx_strand_id
1 'polypeptide(L)'
;MTQDNDEMYRLVSELLRSIQHGDPAILVDFGVSPAIYEEILEELDSAGENLAELTIPPYDIAFTPDRTGRTPLCSYVMDAAPQQKRIECQLWSEEKKTDLTLIADYPDNQKKAPLVFRLLETQ
;
A
#
# COMPACT_ATOMS: atom_id res chain seq x y z
N MET A 1 -8.66 -14.20 11.00
CA MET A 1 -8.45 -12.75 11.21
C MET A 1 -6.97 -12.42 11.39
N THR A 2 -6.25 -12.93 12.38
CA THR A 2 -4.81 -12.63 12.56
C THR A 2 -3.93 -13.09 11.39
N GLN A 3 -4.14 -14.29 10.86
CA GLN A 3 -3.34 -14.80 9.75
C GLN A 3 -3.53 -14.01 8.43
N ASP A 4 -4.75 -13.49 8.18
CA ASP A 4 -5.02 -12.65 7.01
C ASP A 4 -4.39 -11.26 7.16
N ASN A 5 -4.35 -10.73 8.39
CA ASN A 5 -3.70 -9.46 8.72
C ASN A 5 -2.18 -9.57 8.61
N ASP A 6 -1.58 -10.66 9.09
CA ASP A 6 -0.14 -10.92 8.97
C ASP A 6 0.31 -10.93 7.51
N GLU A 7 -0.43 -11.66 6.67
CA GLU A 7 -0.11 -11.76 5.25
C GLU A 7 -0.31 -10.43 4.54
N MET A 8 -1.40 -9.71 4.82
CA MET A 8 -1.62 -8.37 4.27
C MET A 8 -0.51 -7.40 4.69
N TYR A 9 -0.14 -7.38 5.97
CA TYR A 9 0.94 -6.53 6.46
C TYR A 9 2.25 -6.82 5.76
N ARG A 10 2.60 -8.11 5.62
CA ARG A 10 3.79 -8.57 4.91
C ARG A 10 3.79 -8.09 3.46
N LEU A 11 2.69 -8.30 2.74
CA LEU A 11 2.59 -7.96 1.32
C LEU A 11 2.66 -6.44 1.07
N VAL A 12 2.00 -5.63 1.89
CA VAL A 12 2.07 -4.15 1.77
C VAL A 12 3.48 -3.66 2.12
N SER A 13 4.13 -4.26 3.13
CA SER A 13 5.53 -3.98 3.45
C SER A 13 6.45 -4.28 2.27
N GLU A 14 6.25 -5.42 1.61
CA GLU A 14 7.02 -5.83 0.43
C GLU A 14 6.79 -4.90 -0.76
N LEU A 15 5.55 -4.47 -0.99
CA LEU A 15 5.21 -3.50 -2.02
C LEU A 15 5.93 -2.16 -1.78
N LEU A 16 5.76 -1.57 -0.59
CA LEU A 16 6.41 -0.29 -0.25
C LEU A 16 7.94 -0.40 -0.37
N ARG A 17 8.52 -1.48 0.14
CA ARG A 17 9.96 -1.73 0.03
C ARG A 17 10.41 -1.83 -1.43
N SER A 18 9.63 -2.49 -2.28
CA SER A 18 9.95 -2.62 -3.70
C SER A 18 9.93 -1.26 -4.41
N ILE A 19 8.94 -0.40 -4.08
CA ILE A 19 8.89 1.00 -4.53
C ILE A 19 10.14 1.74 -4.07
N GLN A 20 10.54 1.62 -2.81
CA GLN A 20 11.74 2.30 -2.27
C GLN A 20 13.05 1.87 -2.95
N HIS A 21 13.17 0.59 -3.35
CA HIS A 21 14.37 0.11 -4.03
C HIS A 21 14.39 0.54 -5.51
N GLY A 22 13.21 0.79 -6.10
CA GLY A 22 13.08 1.22 -7.48
C GLY A 22 13.55 0.20 -8.51
N ASP A 23 13.65 -1.10 -8.16
CA ASP A 23 14.07 -2.15 -9.08
C ASP A 23 12.94 -2.45 -10.08
N PRO A 24 13.10 -2.13 -11.38
CA PRO A 24 12.04 -2.30 -12.36
C PRO A 24 11.60 -3.76 -12.52
N ALA A 25 12.51 -4.72 -12.29
CA ALA A 25 12.17 -6.15 -12.43
C ALA A 25 11.20 -6.60 -11.34
N ILE A 26 11.35 -6.08 -10.12
CA ILE A 26 10.48 -6.40 -8.97
C ILE A 26 9.17 -5.61 -9.09
N LEU A 27 9.25 -4.34 -9.49
CA LEU A 27 8.08 -3.46 -9.61
C LEU A 27 7.05 -3.97 -10.61
N VAL A 28 7.49 -4.58 -11.72
CA VAL A 28 6.59 -5.19 -12.71
C VAL A 28 5.74 -6.33 -12.11
N ASP A 29 6.27 -7.08 -11.13
CA ASP A 29 5.49 -8.13 -10.45
C ASP A 29 4.33 -7.55 -9.63
N PHE A 30 4.47 -6.31 -9.15
CA PHE A 30 3.42 -5.55 -8.47
C PHE A 30 2.54 -4.72 -9.43
N GLY A 31 2.73 -4.86 -10.75
CA GLY A 31 2.01 -4.08 -11.75
C GLY A 31 2.48 -2.62 -11.87
N VAL A 32 3.61 -2.27 -11.28
CA VAL A 32 4.21 -0.94 -11.39
C VAL A 32 5.08 -0.90 -12.64
N SER A 33 4.57 -0.29 -13.70
CA SER A 33 5.35 0.03 -14.90
C SER A 33 6.28 1.23 -14.66
N PRO A 34 7.30 1.47 -15.52
CA PRO A 34 8.13 2.66 -15.40
C PRO A 34 7.34 3.98 -15.37
N ALA A 35 6.28 4.10 -16.18
CA ALA A 35 5.42 5.28 -16.19
C ALA A 35 4.66 5.45 -14.86
N ILE A 36 4.15 4.35 -14.29
CA ILE A 36 3.49 4.38 -12.97
C ILE A 36 4.51 4.73 -11.87
N TYR A 37 5.74 4.24 -11.99
CA TYR A 37 6.79 4.56 -11.03
C TYR A 37 7.15 6.06 -11.08
N GLU A 38 7.21 6.66 -12.26
CA GLU A 38 7.37 8.11 -12.42
C GLU A 38 6.19 8.87 -11.77
N GLU A 39 4.95 8.45 -12.00
CA GLU A 39 3.77 9.03 -11.35
C GLU A 39 3.85 8.94 -9.82
N ILE A 40 4.32 7.81 -9.26
CA ILE A 40 4.55 7.67 -7.82
C ILE A 40 5.54 8.73 -7.32
N LEU A 41 6.65 8.95 -8.03
CA LEU A 41 7.65 9.94 -7.63
C LEU A 41 7.11 11.38 -7.73
N GLU A 42 6.29 11.68 -8.73
CA GLU A 42 5.64 12.99 -8.87
C GLU A 42 4.65 13.27 -7.73
N GLU A 43 3.83 12.29 -7.35
CA GLU A 43 2.91 12.41 -6.22
C GLU A 43 3.66 12.60 -4.89
N LEU A 44 4.78 11.91 -4.71
CA LEU A 44 5.63 12.07 -3.53
C LEU A 44 6.26 13.46 -3.43
N ASP A 45 6.78 13.98 -4.55
CA ASP A 45 7.33 15.33 -4.63
C ASP A 45 6.26 16.40 -4.36
N SER A 46 5.06 16.22 -4.92
CA SER A 46 3.90 17.08 -4.69
C SER A 46 3.48 17.11 -3.22
N ALA A 47 3.49 15.96 -2.55
CA ALA A 47 3.19 15.84 -1.13
C ALA A 47 4.34 16.33 -0.21
N GLY A 48 5.54 16.56 -0.75
CA GLY A 48 6.73 16.90 0.02
C GLY A 48 7.26 15.75 0.88
N GLU A 49 6.96 14.51 0.49
CA GLU A 49 7.29 13.30 1.24
C GLU A 49 8.51 12.60 0.65
N ASN A 50 9.43 12.18 1.52
CA ASN A 50 10.62 11.47 1.11
C ASN A 50 10.35 9.96 1.05
N LEU A 51 10.41 9.37 -0.16
CA LEU A 51 10.20 7.93 -0.37
C LEU A 51 11.00 7.04 0.59
N ALA A 52 12.24 7.41 0.88
CA ALA A 52 13.13 6.63 1.74
C ALA A 52 12.73 6.65 3.23
N GLU A 53 11.95 7.65 3.65
CA GLU A 53 11.47 7.82 5.03
C GLU A 53 10.08 7.22 5.24
N LEU A 54 9.37 6.90 4.15
CA LEU A 54 8.04 6.32 4.23
C LEU A 54 8.06 4.92 4.84
N THR A 55 7.13 4.68 5.75
CA THR A 55 6.85 3.38 6.36
C THR A 55 5.36 3.09 6.30
N ILE A 56 4.99 1.83 6.54
CA ILE A 56 3.61 1.48 6.89
C ILE A 56 3.36 1.72 8.39
N PRO A 57 2.11 1.77 8.86
CA PRO A 57 1.80 1.94 10.27
C PRO A 57 2.40 0.80 11.10
N PRO A 58 2.84 1.05 12.34
CA PRO A 58 3.24 -0.01 13.27
C PRO A 58 2.16 -1.09 13.41
N TYR A 59 2.57 -2.36 13.39
CA TYR A 59 1.65 -3.51 13.33
C TYR A 59 0.58 -3.50 14.45
N ASP A 60 0.94 -3.10 15.66
CA ASP A 60 0.06 -3.04 16.83
C ASP A 60 -1.11 -2.06 16.67
N ILE A 61 -0.98 -1.08 15.78
CA ILE A 61 -2.02 -0.09 15.49
C ILE A 61 -2.52 -0.12 14.04
N ALA A 62 -1.86 -0.85 13.14
CA ALA A 62 -2.18 -0.88 11.71
C ALA A 62 -3.65 -1.28 11.44
N PHE A 63 -4.19 -2.21 12.22
CA PHE A 63 -5.56 -2.74 12.05
C PHE A 63 -6.56 -2.17 13.05
N THR A 64 -6.17 -1.14 13.81
CA THR A 64 -7.02 -0.54 14.84
C THR A 64 -7.56 0.79 14.33
N PRO A 65 -8.89 0.99 14.29
CA PRO A 65 -9.47 2.28 13.94
C PRO A 65 -8.99 3.38 14.88
N ASP A 66 -8.63 4.54 14.34
CA ASP A 66 -8.32 5.70 15.13
C ASP A 66 -9.58 6.42 15.63
N ARG A 67 -9.41 7.59 16.28
CA ARG A 67 -10.52 8.38 16.83
C ARG A 67 -11.52 8.87 15.77
N THR A 68 -11.15 8.88 14.50
CA THR A 68 -12.01 9.22 13.36
C THR A 68 -12.73 8.00 12.78
N GLY A 69 -12.40 6.80 13.26
CA GLY A 69 -12.91 5.53 12.72
C GLY A 69 -12.14 5.02 11.51
N ARG A 70 -11.13 5.75 11.03
CA ARG A 70 -10.24 5.31 9.95
C ARG A 70 -9.26 4.25 10.47
N THR A 71 -9.19 3.12 9.78
CA THR A 71 -8.22 2.06 10.09
C THR A 71 -7.00 2.24 9.18
N PRO A 72 -5.78 2.42 9.73
CA PRO A 72 -4.60 2.75 8.93
C PRO A 72 -4.28 1.75 7.82
N LEU A 73 -4.52 0.46 8.05
CA LEU A 73 -4.40 -0.59 7.07
C LEU A 73 -5.66 -1.44 7.11
N CYS A 74 -6.43 -1.41 6.02
CA CYS A 74 -7.64 -2.21 5.91
C CYS A 74 -7.80 -2.80 4.51
N SER A 75 -8.67 -3.81 4.41
CA SER A 75 -9.08 -4.39 3.15
C SER A 75 -10.59 -4.48 3.07
N TYR A 76 -11.16 -4.24 1.89
CA TYR A 76 -12.59 -4.37 1.65
C TYR A 76 -12.86 -4.96 0.26
N VAL A 77 -13.99 -5.63 0.12
CA VAL A 77 -14.43 -6.19 -1.16
C VAL A 77 -14.93 -5.07 -2.06
N MET A 78 -14.54 -5.10 -3.34
CA MET A 78 -15.06 -4.13 -4.30
C MET A 78 -16.41 -4.56 -4.84
N ASP A 79 -17.42 -3.68 -4.80
CA ASP A 79 -18.79 -3.97 -5.26
C ASP A 79 -18.84 -4.40 -6.74
N ALA A 80 -17.99 -3.79 -7.59
CA ALA A 80 -17.92 -4.09 -9.02
C ALA A 80 -17.17 -5.40 -9.34
N ALA A 81 -16.38 -5.92 -8.40
CA ALA A 81 -15.60 -7.14 -8.55
C ALA A 81 -15.48 -7.87 -7.20
N PRO A 82 -16.51 -8.63 -6.78
CA PRO A 82 -16.56 -9.24 -5.44
C PRO A 82 -15.44 -10.24 -5.13
N GLN A 83 -14.77 -10.72 -6.18
CA GLN A 83 -13.59 -11.58 -6.13
C GLN A 83 -12.26 -10.80 -6.04
N GLN A 84 -12.32 -9.49 -5.80
CA GLN A 84 -11.15 -8.65 -5.59
C GLN A 84 -11.33 -7.88 -4.29
N LYS A 85 -10.27 -7.85 -3.49
CA LYS A 85 -10.21 -6.97 -2.32
C LYS A 85 -9.32 -5.79 -2.65
N ARG A 86 -9.75 -4.60 -2.28
CA ARG A 86 -8.89 -3.43 -2.25
C ARG A 86 -8.26 -3.33 -0.87
N ILE A 87 -7.00 -2.97 -0.85
CA ILE A 87 -6.23 -2.65 0.34
C ILE A 87 -5.89 -1.16 0.29
N GLU A 88 -6.10 -0.50 1.42
CA GLU A 88 -5.68 0.87 1.65
C GLU A 88 -4.74 0.88 2.84
N CYS A 89 -3.58 1.50 2.66
CA CYS A 89 -2.57 1.67 3.69
C CYS A 89 -2.17 3.15 3.80
N GLN A 90 -2.52 3.79 4.90
CA GLN A 90 -2.00 5.10 5.27
C GLN A 90 -0.49 4.98 5.50
N LEU A 91 0.30 5.74 4.76
CA LEU A 91 1.75 5.79 4.93
C LEU A 91 2.13 6.74 6.08
N TRP A 92 3.30 6.47 6.65
CA TRP A 92 3.85 7.18 7.79
C TRP A 92 5.25 7.67 7.43
N SER A 93 5.67 8.78 8.02
CA SER A 93 7.04 9.31 7.95
C SER A 93 7.45 9.75 9.36
N GLU A 94 8.65 9.40 9.80
CA GLU A 94 9.18 9.72 11.14
C GLU A 94 8.17 9.48 12.29
N GLU A 95 7.49 8.32 12.29
CA GLU A 95 6.46 7.93 13.27
C GLU A 95 5.16 8.77 13.24
N LYS A 96 4.96 9.60 12.23
CA LYS A 96 3.73 10.38 12.01
C LYS A 96 2.98 9.87 10.80
N LYS A 97 1.65 9.95 10.86
CA LYS A 97 0.79 9.72 9.69
C LYS A 97 1.06 10.82 8.67
N THR A 98 1.24 10.44 7.41
CA THR A 98 1.21 11.37 6.28
C THR A 98 -0.22 11.45 5.73
N ASP A 99 -0.46 12.30 4.74
CA ASP A 99 -1.73 12.32 4.01
C ASP A 99 -1.75 11.27 2.87
N LEU A 100 -0.65 10.55 2.64
CA LEU A 100 -0.50 9.58 1.56
C LEU A 100 -1.10 8.22 1.90
N THR A 101 -1.97 7.73 1.03
CA THR A 101 -2.54 6.38 1.09
C THR A 101 -2.05 5.55 -0.09
N LEU A 102 -1.37 4.44 0.21
CA LEU A 102 -1.01 3.42 -0.75
C LEU A 102 -2.21 2.51 -1.01
N ILE A 103 -2.67 2.47 -2.26
CA ILE A 103 -3.80 1.63 -2.67
C ILE A 103 -3.30 0.49 -3.55
N ALA A 104 -3.71 -0.73 -3.19
CA ALA A 104 -3.40 -1.92 -3.97
C ALA A 104 -4.59 -2.88 -4.01
N ASP A 105 -4.68 -3.70 -5.05
CA ASP A 105 -5.69 -4.74 -5.18
C ASP A 105 -5.08 -6.12 -4.88
N TYR A 106 -5.82 -6.94 -4.12
CA TYR A 106 -5.51 -8.32 -3.81
C TYR A 106 -6.39 -9.24 -4.67
N PRO A 107 -5.83 -9.92 -5.70
CA PRO A 107 -6.58 -10.85 -6.53
C PRO A 107 -6.82 -12.17 -5.78
N ASP A 108 -8.05 -12.69 -5.80
CA ASP A 108 -8.45 -13.95 -5.15
C ASP A 108 -7.76 -15.21 -5.76
N ASN A 109 -7.03 -15.04 -6.86
CA ASN A 109 -6.37 -16.08 -7.63
C ASN A 109 -5.05 -16.51 -6.94
N GLN A 110 -5.13 -17.24 -5.82
CA GLN A 110 -4.03 -17.76 -4.99
C GLN A 110 -3.01 -18.68 -5.71
N LYS A 111 -2.27 -18.21 -6.72
CA LYS A 111 -1.22 -19.05 -7.33
C LYS A 111 0.14 -18.42 -7.55
N LYS A 112 0.34 -17.09 -7.43
CA LYS A 112 1.70 -16.51 -7.42
C LYS A 112 1.84 -14.99 -7.30
N ALA A 113 0.78 -14.19 -7.46
CA ALA A 113 0.95 -12.75 -7.64
C ALA A 113 1.02 -11.99 -6.29
N PRO A 114 1.95 -11.03 -6.16
CA PRO A 114 1.91 -10.03 -5.10
C PRO A 114 0.68 -9.11 -5.24
N LEU A 115 0.50 -8.21 -4.28
CA LEU A 115 -0.42 -7.08 -4.41
C LEU A 115 -0.23 -6.37 -5.76
N VAL A 116 -1.32 -5.92 -6.38
CA VAL A 116 -1.23 -5.09 -7.58
C VAL A 116 -1.37 -3.65 -7.18
N PHE A 117 -0.30 -2.86 -7.31
CA PHE A 117 -0.34 -1.42 -7.07
C PHE A 117 -1.43 -0.77 -7.94
N ARG A 118 -2.16 0.17 -7.34
CA ARG A 118 -3.19 0.94 -8.06
C ARG A 118 -2.81 2.40 -8.16
N LEU A 119 -2.53 3.03 -7.02
CA LEU A 119 -2.17 4.44 -6.96
C LEU A 119 -1.66 4.80 -5.56
N LEU A 120 -1.04 5.98 -5.49
CA LEU A 120 -0.72 6.69 -4.27
C LEU A 120 -1.59 7.96 -4.25
N GLU A 121 -2.40 8.15 -3.21
CA GLU A 121 -3.35 9.27 -3.13
C GLU A 121 -3.07 10.15 -1.92
N THR A 122 -3.21 11.47 -2.07
CA THR A 122 -3.24 12.40 -0.95
C THR A 122 -4.69 12.61 -0.51
N GLN A 123 -5.00 12.33 0.76
CA GLN A 123 -6.36 12.30 1.33
C GLN A 123 -6.77 13.56 2.12
#